data_AF-A0A0B1TVS6-F1
#
_entry.id   AF-A0A0B1TVS6-F1
#
_cell.length_a   1.000
_cell.length_b   1.000
_cell.length_c   1.000
_cell.angle_alpha   90.00
_cell.angle_beta   90.00
_cell.angle_gamma   90.00
#
_symmetry.space_group_name_H-M   'P 1'
#
loop_
_entity.id
_entity.type
_entity.pdbx_description
1 polymer ?
#
loop_
_entity_poly.entity_id
_entity_poly.type
_entity_poly.pdbx_seq_one_letter_code
_entity_poly.pdbx_strand_id
1 'polypeptide(L)'
;MLEHLGLGHNLGASLGDFATPEEIMLISSGQRSGRLPDGLELAAGLLAARQKIVGAVVSALAYPVFLFGVCMLLLGVVSVMVMPKFAMLSDPTKWHGAAAAFYRMTSFVASFSGVITLIVLLAIIATALVTLPAWTGRLRLFVENLPPWSIYRLTVGSVWLYTLATMMRSGIQLSHILESMINSEAVSPYLRERILAISIENGVGKNLGESMYDCGMGFPDQELIDDLRVYAVLPSFHRRMHELATEWMHDGVELVKRQSRLMNLMGIVLITALVSILAMAIGSLQSQLLPTGGY
;
A
#
# COMPACT_ATOMS: atom_id res chain seq x y z
N MET A 1 0.04 18.88 -29.20
CA MET A 1 1.47 18.51 -29.34
C MET A 1 2.17 19.24 -30.50
N LEU A 2 1.86 18.95 -31.78
CA LEU A 2 2.53 19.59 -32.94
C LEU A 2 2.35 21.12 -33.00
N GLU A 3 1.19 21.62 -32.57
CA GLU A 3 0.89 23.05 -32.55
C GLU A 3 1.69 23.82 -31.47
N HIS A 4 1.94 23.19 -30.31
CA HIS A 4 2.75 23.78 -29.24
C HIS A 4 4.26 23.76 -29.56
N LEU A 5 4.73 22.73 -30.29
CA LEU A 5 6.10 22.67 -30.80
C LEU A 5 6.35 23.70 -31.93
N GLY A 6 5.34 23.96 -32.76
CA GLY A 6 5.39 25.01 -33.78
C GLY A 6 5.47 26.44 -33.25
N LEU A 7 5.08 26.65 -31.97
CA LEU A 7 5.11 27.95 -31.28
C LEU A 7 6.39 28.20 -30.47
N GLY A 8 7.37 27.28 -30.52
CA GLY A 8 8.65 27.43 -29.79
C GLY A 8 8.58 27.08 -28.30
N HIS A 9 7.50 26.46 -27.82
CA HIS A 9 7.41 25.97 -26.44
C HIS A 9 8.30 24.73 -26.23
N ASN A 10 8.75 24.53 -24.98
CA ASN A 10 9.59 23.39 -24.63
C ASN A 10 8.83 22.06 -24.81
N LEU A 11 9.56 20.97 -25.09
CA LEU A 11 8.98 19.66 -25.35
C LEU A 11 8.18 19.13 -24.14
N GLY A 12 8.64 19.43 -22.93
CA GLY A 12 7.93 19.11 -21.68
C GLY A 12 6.57 19.81 -21.55
N ALA A 13 6.45 21.08 -21.94
CA ALA A 13 5.20 21.83 -21.92
C ALA A 13 4.19 21.28 -22.95
N SER A 14 4.69 20.71 -24.05
CA SER A 14 3.85 20.06 -25.06
C SER A 14 3.35 18.65 -24.68
N LEU A 15 3.92 18.07 -23.60
CA LEU A 15 3.56 16.77 -23.02
C LEU A 15 2.73 16.89 -21.73
N GLY A 16 2.29 18.11 -21.38
CA GLY A 16 1.55 18.43 -20.14
C GLY A 16 0.41 17.49 -19.79
N ASP A 17 -0.34 17.03 -20.79
CA ASP A 17 -1.51 16.15 -20.60
C ASP A 17 -1.17 14.66 -20.52
N PHE A 18 0.04 14.26 -20.91
CA PHE A 18 0.43 12.85 -21.07
C PHE A 18 1.52 12.40 -20.08
N ALA A 19 2.26 13.35 -19.52
CA ALA A 19 3.38 13.09 -18.63
C ALA A 19 3.14 13.72 -17.26
N THR A 20 3.67 13.09 -16.22
CA THR A 20 3.64 13.64 -14.88
C THR A 20 4.48 14.93 -14.81
N PRO A 21 4.13 15.89 -13.92
CA PRO A 21 4.92 17.11 -13.71
C PRO A 21 6.41 16.83 -13.48
N GLU A 22 6.70 15.69 -12.84
CA GLU A 22 8.04 15.23 -12.54
C GLU A 22 8.82 14.79 -13.79
N GLU A 23 8.19 14.05 -14.70
CA GLU A 23 8.76 13.68 -16.00
C GLU A 23 8.99 14.92 -16.88
N ILE A 24 8.03 15.85 -16.89
CA ILE A 24 8.13 17.13 -17.62
C ILE A 24 9.33 17.95 -17.12
N MET A 25 9.55 17.98 -15.80
CA MET A 25 10.66 18.71 -15.20
C MET A 25 12.03 18.09 -15.57
N LEU A 26 12.12 16.76 -15.63
CA LEU A 26 13.33 16.06 -16.10
C LEU A 26 13.63 16.34 -17.58
N ILE A 27 12.60 16.28 -18.44
CA ILE A 27 12.74 16.53 -19.89
C ILE A 27 13.13 17.98 -20.15
N SER A 28 12.47 18.93 -19.47
CA SER A 28 12.76 20.36 -19.63
C SER A 28 14.15 20.74 -19.09
N SER A 29 14.61 20.12 -18.00
CA SER A 29 15.99 20.26 -17.49
C SER A 29 17.03 19.77 -18.50
N GLY A 30 16.79 18.60 -19.11
CA GLY A 30 17.64 18.06 -20.18
C GLY A 30 17.66 18.97 -21.41
N GLN A 31 16.51 19.49 -21.82
CA GLN A 31 16.41 20.42 -22.94
C GLN A 31 17.18 21.73 -22.68
N ARG A 32 17.02 22.33 -21.49
CA ARG A 32 17.71 23.58 -21.11
C ARG A 32 19.24 23.39 -21.06
N SER A 33 19.70 22.20 -20.71
CA SER A 33 21.12 21.85 -20.62
C SER A 33 21.72 21.37 -21.95
N GLY A 34 20.94 21.34 -23.03
CA GLY A 34 21.37 20.81 -24.34
C GLY A 34 21.56 19.28 -24.36
N ARG A 35 21.12 18.58 -23.31
CA ARG A 35 21.22 17.12 -23.13
C ARG A 35 19.82 16.50 -23.06
N LEU A 36 19.04 16.75 -24.10
CA LEU A 36 17.68 16.20 -24.22
C LEU A 36 17.66 14.65 -24.15
N PRO A 37 18.59 13.91 -24.77
CA PRO A 37 18.63 12.45 -24.65
C PRO A 37 18.71 11.99 -23.20
N ASP A 38 19.61 12.58 -22.40
CA ASP A 38 19.76 12.27 -20.98
C ASP A 38 18.47 12.58 -20.20
N GLY A 39 17.82 13.72 -20.46
CA GLY A 39 16.55 14.09 -19.82
C GLY A 39 15.41 13.10 -20.12
N LEU A 40 15.33 12.63 -21.37
CA LEU A 40 14.37 11.60 -21.77
C LEU A 40 14.68 10.24 -21.14
N GLU A 41 15.95 9.86 -21.05
CA GLU A 41 16.37 8.61 -20.40
C GLU A 41 16.05 8.62 -18.90
N LEU A 42 16.28 9.75 -18.22
CA LEU A 42 15.91 9.93 -16.81
C LEU A 42 14.39 9.83 -16.60
N ALA A 43 13.59 10.47 -17.46
CA ALA A 43 12.14 10.39 -17.39
C ALA A 43 11.63 8.97 -17.66
N ALA A 44 12.18 8.26 -18.66
CA ALA A 44 11.84 6.87 -18.94
C ALA A 44 12.21 5.94 -17.78
N GLY A 45 13.39 6.14 -17.18
CA GLY A 45 13.83 5.42 -15.98
C GLY A 45 12.92 5.67 -14.78
N LEU A 46 12.41 6.90 -14.63
CA LEU A 46 11.42 7.25 -13.60
C LEU A 46 10.09 6.53 -13.79
N LEU A 47 9.57 6.54 -15.01
CA LEU A 47 8.33 5.82 -15.35
C LEU A 47 8.47 4.31 -15.11
N ALA A 48 9.58 3.72 -15.55
CA ALA A 48 9.85 2.29 -15.38
C ALA A 48 9.98 1.90 -13.90
N ALA A 49 10.69 2.72 -13.11
CA ALA A 49 10.83 2.50 -11.67
C ALA A 49 9.47 2.57 -10.95
N ARG A 50 8.64 3.57 -11.28
CA ARG A 50 7.28 3.71 -10.74
C ARG A 50 6.41 2.50 -11.07
N GLN A 51 6.40 2.07 -12.33
CA GLN A 51 5.65 0.89 -12.76
C GLN A 51 6.13 -0.39 -12.06
N LYS A 52 7.45 -0.55 -11.89
CA LYS A 52 8.04 -1.70 -11.19
C LYS A 52 7.61 -1.75 -9.71
N ILE A 53 7.64 -0.62 -9.00
CA ILE A 53 7.20 -0.57 -7.59
C ILE A 53 5.71 -0.91 -7.49
N VAL A 54 4.86 -0.19 -8.24
CA VAL A 54 3.40 -0.38 -8.16
C VAL A 54 3.02 -1.80 -8.56
N GLY A 55 3.62 -2.34 -9.62
CA GLY A 55 3.43 -3.72 -10.05
C GLY A 55 3.87 -4.75 -9.00
N ALA A 56 4.99 -4.51 -8.31
CA ALA A 56 5.46 -5.39 -7.24
C ALA A 56 4.53 -5.34 -6.01
N VAL A 57 4.01 -4.18 -5.65
CA VAL A 57 3.04 -4.02 -4.55
C VAL A 57 1.72 -4.70 -4.89
N VAL A 58 1.19 -4.48 -6.10
CA VAL A 58 -0.06 -5.11 -6.58
C VAL A 58 0.08 -6.63 -6.62
N SER A 59 1.18 -7.14 -7.18
CA SER A 59 1.43 -8.59 -7.23
C SER A 59 1.64 -9.20 -5.84
N ALA A 60 2.31 -8.50 -4.92
CA ALA A 60 2.44 -8.94 -3.54
C ALA A 60 1.08 -9.01 -2.83
N LEU A 61 0.18 -8.06 -3.08
CA LEU A 61 -1.15 -8.02 -2.44
C LEU A 61 -2.21 -8.91 -3.10
N ALA A 62 -1.98 -9.36 -4.33
CA ALA A 62 -2.94 -10.19 -5.07
C ALA A 62 -3.29 -11.49 -4.34
N TYR A 63 -2.29 -12.20 -3.80
CA TYR A 63 -2.52 -13.47 -3.11
C TYR A 63 -3.22 -13.33 -1.75
N PRO A 64 -2.88 -12.38 -0.85
CA PRO A 64 -3.66 -12.14 0.36
C PRO A 64 -5.14 -11.82 0.07
N VAL A 65 -5.40 -10.98 -0.94
CA VAL A 65 -6.77 -10.63 -1.35
C VAL A 65 -7.51 -11.86 -1.88
N PHE A 66 -6.84 -12.69 -2.68
CA PHE A 66 -7.39 -13.96 -3.14
C PHE A 66 -7.75 -14.90 -1.98
N LEU A 67 -6.84 -15.08 -1.02
CA LEU A 67 -7.08 -15.92 0.17
C LEU A 67 -8.26 -15.39 1.01
N PHE A 68 -8.36 -14.09 1.20
CA PHE A 68 -9.49 -13.47 1.87
C PHE A 68 -10.81 -13.75 1.14
N GLY A 69 -10.81 -13.66 -0.19
CA GLY A 69 -11.95 -14.02 -1.03
C GLY A 69 -12.35 -15.49 -0.89
N VAL A 70 -11.38 -16.41 -0.91
CA VAL A 70 -11.62 -17.85 -0.67
C VAL A 70 -12.20 -18.09 0.73
N CYS A 71 -11.68 -17.41 1.75
CA CYS A 71 -12.18 -17.53 3.12
C CYS A 71 -13.64 -17.06 3.22
N MET A 72 -13.98 -15.92 2.60
CA MET A 72 -15.36 -15.41 2.56
C MET A 72 -16.29 -16.32 1.77
N LEU A 73 -15.83 -16.86 0.64
CA LEU A 73 -16.57 -17.84 -0.17
C LEU A 73 -16.85 -19.11 0.64
N LEU A 74 -15.83 -19.67 1.29
CA LEU A 74 -15.96 -20.88 2.09
C LEU A 74 -16.95 -20.67 3.25
N LEU A 75 -16.85 -19.55 3.95
CA LEU A 75 -17.82 -19.14 4.98
C LEU A 75 -19.24 -19.04 4.42
N GLY A 76 -19.43 -18.40 3.27
CA GLY A 76 -20.73 -18.26 2.62
C GLY A 76 -21.34 -19.60 2.19
N VAL A 77 -20.55 -20.49 1.58
CA VAL A 77 -20.99 -21.83 1.17
C VAL A 77 -21.40 -22.66 2.39
N VAL A 78 -20.58 -22.67 3.43
CA VAL A 78 -20.91 -23.36 4.68
C VAL A 78 -22.21 -22.82 5.27
N SER A 79 -22.35 -21.51 5.32
CA SER A 79 -23.51 -20.82 5.88
C SER A 79 -24.81 -21.14 5.14
N VAL A 80 -24.81 -21.12 3.80
CA VAL A 80 -26.03 -21.24 2.98
C VAL A 80 -26.34 -22.67 2.57
N MET A 81 -25.33 -23.51 2.30
CA MET A 81 -25.55 -24.88 1.80
C MET A 81 -25.39 -25.95 2.86
N VAL A 82 -24.39 -25.81 3.73
CA VAL A 82 -24.03 -26.86 4.68
C VAL A 82 -24.90 -26.78 5.93
N MET A 83 -25.09 -25.58 6.47
CA MET A 83 -25.82 -25.41 7.73
C MET A 83 -27.31 -25.82 7.67
N PRO A 84 -28.11 -25.44 6.64
CA PRO A 84 -29.52 -25.82 6.60
C PRO A 84 -29.72 -27.33 6.55
N LYS A 85 -28.84 -28.06 5.86
CA LYS A 85 -28.88 -29.53 5.82
C LYS A 85 -28.64 -30.15 7.19
N PHE A 86 -27.76 -29.56 8.00
CA PHE A 86 -27.53 -30.03 9.37
C PHE A 86 -28.68 -29.66 10.31
N ALA A 87 -29.26 -28.48 10.19
CA ALA A 87 -30.42 -28.07 10.98
C ALA A 87 -31.68 -28.92 10.69
N MET A 88 -31.79 -29.53 9.50
CA MET A 88 -32.84 -30.50 9.18
C MET A 88 -32.62 -31.87 9.84
N LEU A 89 -31.38 -32.24 10.16
CA LEU A 89 -31.03 -33.54 10.72
C LEU A 89 -31.07 -33.55 12.25
N SER A 90 -30.76 -32.42 12.91
CA SER A 90 -30.70 -32.31 14.36
C SER A 90 -31.10 -30.90 14.80
N ASP A 91 -31.82 -30.83 15.93
CA ASP A 91 -32.33 -29.60 16.50
C ASP A 91 -31.17 -28.67 16.93
N PRO A 92 -30.98 -27.48 16.32
CA PRO A 92 -29.80 -26.63 16.54
C PRO A 92 -29.60 -26.17 17.98
N THR A 93 -30.67 -26.18 18.78
CA THR A 93 -30.69 -25.77 20.19
C THR A 93 -30.05 -26.80 21.13
N LYS A 94 -29.82 -28.04 20.67
CA LYS A 94 -29.21 -29.13 21.46
C LYS A 94 -27.69 -29.20 21.30
N TRP A 95 -27.11 -28.42 20.39
CA TRP A 95 -25.68 -28.47 20.10
C TRP A 95 -24.88 -27.74 21.18
N HIS A 96 -23.79 -28.37 21.65
CA HIS A 96 -22.88 -27.81 22.66
C HIS A 96 -21.43 -27.83 22.14
N GLY A 97 -20.57 -26.96 22.67
CA GLY A 97 -19.15 -26.90 22.31
C GLY A 97 -18.86 -26.28 20.94
N ALA A 98 -17.96 -26.90 20.16
CA ALA A 98 -17.49 -26.39 18.88
C ALA A 98 -18.61 -26.24 17.83
N ALA A 99 -19.60 -27.14 17.83
CA ALA A 99 -20.75 -27.07 16.93
C ALA A 99 -21.63 -25.84 17.19
N ALA A 100 -21.82 -25.44 18.46
CA ALA A 100 -22.59 -24.25 18.82
C ALA A 100 -21.86 -22.94 18.53
N ALA A 101 -20.53 -22.91 18.71
CA ALA A 101 -19.71 -21.76 18.31
C ALA A 101 -19.71 -21.57 16.79
N PHE A 102 -19.55 -22.67 16.06
CA PHE A 102 -19.63 -22.69 14.60
C PHE A 102 -21.03 -22.30 14.10
N TYR A 103 -22.09 -22.79 14.74
CA TYR A 103 -23.47 -22.41 14.42
C TYR A 103 -23.72 -20.92 14.62
N ARG A 104 -23.20 -20.32 15.68
CA ARG A 104 -23.33 -18.86 15.90
C ARG A 104 -22.57 -18.04 14.86
N MET A 105 -21.34 -18.43 14.52
CA MET A 105 -20.57 -17.74 13.45
C MET A 105 -21.29 -17.82 12.10
N THR A 106 -21.75 -19.01 11.72
CA THR A 106 -22.37 -19.22 10.40
C THR A 106 -23.80 -18.71 10.33
N SER A 107 -24.62 -18.85 11.39
CA SER A 107 -25.96 -18.27 11.42
C SER A 107 -25.95 -16.73 11.47
N PHE A 108 -24.92 -16.12 12.07
CA PHE A 108 -24.69 -14.68 11.96
C PHE A 108 -24.42 -14.29 10.50
N VAL A 109 -23.52 -14.99 9.81
CA VAL A 109 -23.21 -14.76 8.38
C VAL A 109 -24.44 -14.95 7.48
N ALA A 110 -25.31 -15.93 7.76
CA ALA A 110 -26.57 -16.15 7.04
C ALA A 110 -27.65 -15.09 7.31
N SER A 111 -27.58 -14.41 8.46
CA SER A 111 -28.58 -13.43 8.86
C SER A 111 -28.48 -12.16 8.02
N PHE A 112 -29.59 -11.44 7.87
CA PHE A 112 -29.62 -10.09 7.30
C PHE A 112 -28.62 -9.16 8.02
N SER A 113 -28.43 -9.34 9.33
CA SER A 113 -27.41 -8.63 10.12
C SER A 113 -25.97 -8.95 9.72
N GLY A 114 -25.65 -10.20 9.35
CA GLY A 114 -24.32 -10.59 8.87
C GLY A 114 -24.03 -10.05 7.48
N VAL A 115 -25.01 -10.06 6.58
CA VAL A 115 -24.88 -9.44 5.24
C VAL A 115 -24.64 -7.94 5.37
N ILE A 116 -25.42 -7.24 6.22
CA ILE A 116 -25.17 -5.82 6.52
C ILE A 116 -23.77 -5.62 7.09
N THR A 117 -23.34 -6.47 8.04
CA THR A 117 -22.01 -6.37 8.65
C THR A 117 -20.90 -6.56 7.61
N LEU A 118 -21.05 -7.49 6.67
CA LEU A 118 -20.11 -7.70 5.57
C LEU A 118 -20.08 -6.49 4.62
N ILE A 119 -21.24 -5.94 4.26
CA ILE A 119 -21.33 -4.73 3.42
C ILE A 119 -20.68 -3.54 4.12
N VAL A 120 -20.95 -3.35 5.42
CA VAL A 120 -20.33 -2.30 6.24
C VAL A 120 -18.82 -2.51 6.32
N LEU A 121 -18.34 -3.75 6.53
CA LEU A 121 -16.92 -4.06 6.56
C LEU A 121 -16.24 -3.74 5.22
N LEU A 122 -16.83 -4.17 4.10
CA LEU A 122 -16.32 -3.87 2.77
C LEU A 122 -16.38 -2.37 2.47
N ALA A 123 -17.42 -1.66 2.92
CA ALA A 123 -17.52 -0.22 2.79
C ALA A 123 -16.47 0.51 3.64
N ILE A 124 -16.16 0.03 4.85
CA ILE A 124 -15.06 0.56 5.69
C ILE A 124 -13.72 0.34 5.00
N ILE A 125 -13.46 -0.85 4.44
CA ILE A 125 -12.22 -1.12 3.71
C ILE A 125 -12.13 -0.22 2.47
N ALA A 126 -13.21 -0.12 1.68
CA ALA A 126 -13.25 0.71 0.48
C ALA A 126 -13.05 2.19 0.80
N THR A 127 -13.74 2.71 1.82
CA THR A 127 -13.56 4.10 2.28
C THR A 127 -12.15 4.32 2.83
N ALA A 128 -11.58 3.37 3.58
CA ALA A 128 -10.19 3.45 4.03
C ALA A 128 -9.22 3.52 2.84
N LEU A 129 -9.41 2.70 1.80
CA LEU A 129 -8.58 2.70 0.58
C LEU A 129 -8.71 4.00 -0.22
N VAL A 130 -9.94 4.52 -0.38
CA VAL A 130 -10.22 5.77 -1.12
C VAL A 130 -9.70 7.00 -0.35
N THR A 131 -9.71 6.94 0.98
CA THR A 131 -9.22 8.03 1.83
C THR A 131 -7.70 8.02 2.00
N LEU A 132 -6.98 6.95 1.63
CA LEU A 132 -5.51 6.87 1.68
C LEU A 132 -4.80 8.12 1.11
N PRO A 133 -5.09 8.58 -0.13
CA PRO A 133 -4.44 9.76 -0.70
C PRO A 133 -4.87 11.09 -0.09
N ALA A 134 -6.07 11.16 0.50
CA ALA A 134 -6.67 12.41 0.95
C ALA A 134 -6.53 12.66 2.46
N TRP A 135 -6.41 11.61 3.26
CA TRP A 135 -6.42 11.72 4.72
C TRP A 135 -5.06 12.21 5.25
N THR A 136 -5.09 13.39 5.88
CA THR A 136 -3.95 14.09 6.47
C THR A 136 -4.14 14.30 7.99
N GLY A 137 -3.08 14.71 8.68
CA GLY A 137 -3.12 15.18 10.06
C GLY A 137 -2.62 14.21 11.13
N ARG A 138 -2.67 14.64 12.39
CA ARG A 138 -2.11 13.89 13.54
C ARG A 138 -2.74 12.51 13.77
N LEU A 139 -4.04 12.37 13.50
CA LEU A 139 -4.74 11.09 13.61
C LEU A 139 -4.22 10.07 12.59
N ARG A 140 -3.75 10.54 11.42
CA ARG A 140 -3.15 9.69 10.38
C ARG A 140 -1.88 9.03 10.91
N LEU A 141 -1.01 9.79 11.58
CA LEU A 141 0.27 9.33 12.12
C LEU A 141 0.12 8.14 13.08
N PHE A 142 -0.95 8.10 13.87
CA PHE A 142 -1.18 7.00 14.82
C PHE A 142 -1.48 5.65 14.14
N VAL A 143 -2.16 5.67 12.98
CA VAL A 143 -2.54 4.45 12.25
C VAL A 143 -1.57 4.08 11.12
N GLU A 144 -0.51 4.86 10.90
CA GLU A 144 0.40 4.61 9.77
C GLU A 144 1.14 3.28 9.84
N ASN A 145 1.33 2.71 11.03
CA ASN A 145 2.04 1.44 11.19
C ASN A 145 1.15 0.21 10.93
N LEU A 146 -0.15 0.42 10.67
CA LEU A 146 -1.11 -0.66 10.39
C LEU A 146 -1.37 -0.81 8.88
N PRO A 147 -1.46 -2.04 8.35
CA PRO A 147 -1.97 -2.27 7.00
C PRO A 147 -3.44 -1.83 6.89
N PRO A 148 -3.88 -1.21 5.78
CA PRO A 148 -3.17 -0.95 4.51
C PRO A 148 -2.32 0.33 4.49
N TRP A 149 -2.36 1.15 5.54
CA TRP A 149 -1.73 2.47 5.57
C TRP A 149 -0.20 2.42 5.54
N SER A 150 0.41 1.44 6.21
CA SER A 150 1.86 1.24 6.20
C SER A 150 2.39 0.96 4.78
N ILE A 151 1.67 0.12 4.04
CA ILE A 151 2.00 -0.24 2.65
C ILE A 151 1.87 1.00 1.75
N TYR A 152 0.80 1.78 1.94
CA TYR A 152 0.62 3.03 1.19
C TYR A 152 1.74 4.04 1.48
N ARG A 153 2.08 4.25 2.75
CA ARG A 153 3.17 5.15 3.19
C ARG A 153 4.49 4.77 2.53
N LEU A 154 4.86 3.50 2.62
CA LEU A 154 6.10 2.98 2.06
C LEU A 154 6.12 3.09 0.53
N THR A 155 5.03 2.70 -0.13
CA THR A 155 4.92 2.76 -1.60
C THR A 155 5.06 4.20 -2.11
N VAL A 156 4.28 5.14 -1.56
CA VAL A 156 4.32 6.55 -1.97
C VAL A 156 5.67 7.18 -1.64
N GLY A 157 6.24 6.84 -0.48
CA GLY A 157 7.52 7.38 -0.05
C GLY A 157 8.70 6.87 -0.86
N SER A 158 8.75 5.59 -1.22
CA SER A 158 9.78 5.05 -2.10
C SER A 158 9.72 5.67 -3.50
N VAL A 159 8.51 5.83 -4.07
CA VAL A 159 8.35 6.52 -5.36
C VAL A 159 8.84 7.96 -5.25
N TRP A 160 8.39 8.70 -4.22
CA TRP A 160 8.77 10.09 -4.01
C TRP A 160 10.29 10.27 -3.85
N LEU A 161 10.93 9.44 -3.02
CA LEU A 161 12.37 9.51 -2.77
C LEU A 161 13.18 9.19 -4.03
N TYR A 162 12.76 8.19 -4.79
CA TYR A 162 13.38 7.87 -6.08
C TYR A 162 13.23 9.02 -7.08
N THR A 163 12.05 9.63 -7.16
CA THR A 163 11.83 10.82 -8.01
C THR A 163 12.73 11.98 -7.59
N LEU A 164 12.80 12.26 -6.29
CA LEU A 164 13.65 13.30 -5.71
C LEU A 164 15.13 13.08 -6.09
N ALA A 165 15.65 11.86 -5.87
CA ALA A 165 17.02 11.52 -6.19
C ALA A 165 17.31 11.59 -7.69
N THR A 166 16.37 11.19 -8.54
CA THR A 166 16.49 11.26 -10.00
C THR A 166 16.56 12.71 -10.48
N MET A 167 15.74 13.60 -9.92
CA MET A 167 15.78 15.03 -10.23
C MET A 167 17.04 15.72 -9.74
N MET A 168 17.50 15.40 -8.53
CA MET A 168 18.78 15.90 -8.01
C MET A 168 19.95 15.45 -8.88
N ARG A 169 19.93 14.20 -9.38
CA ARG A 169 20.92 13.70 -10.35
C ARG A 169 20.91 14.48 -11.66
N SER A 170 19.73 14.94 -12.10
CA SER A 170 19.60 15.80 -13.29
C SER A 170 20.06 17.25 -13.07
N GLY A 171 20.55 17.57 -11.87
CA GLY A 171 21.08 18.88 -11.52
C GLY A 171 20.03 19.88 -11.02
N ILE A 172 18.80 19.44 -10.80
CA ILE A 172 17.74 20.29 -10.24
C ILE A 172 17.96 20.41 -8.73
N GLN A 173 17.90 21.64 -8.20
CA GLN A 173 18.11 21.91 -6.79
C GLN A 173 16.97 21.37 -5.92
N LEU A 174 17.29 20.80 -4.75
CA LEU A 174 16.34 20.20 -3.80
C LEU A 174 15.16 21.14 -3.48
N SER A 175 15.43 22.39 -3.12
CA SER A 175 14.39 23.38 -2.79
C SER A 175 13.39 23.58 -3.93
N HIS A 176 13.88 23.73 -5.15
CA HIS A 176 13.03 23.89 -6.35
C HIS A 176 12.20 22.63 -6.65
N ILE A 177 12.75 21.44 -6.39
CA ILE A 177 12.02 20.18 -6.53
C ILE A 177 10.86 20.13 -5.52
N LEU A 178 11.15 20.38 -4.23
CA LEU A 178 10.14 20.35 -3.17
C LEU A 178 9.03 21.37 -3.44
N GLU A 179 9.39 22.60 -3.82
CA GLU A 179 8.44 23.66 -4.16
C GLU A 179 7.57 23.28 -5.37
N SER A 180 8.16 22.72 -6.42
CA SER A 180 7.43 22.25 -7.59
C SER A 180 6.42 21.15 -7.24
N MET A 181 6.80 20.19 -6.39
CA MET A 181 5.89 19.14 -5.92
C MET A 181 4.78 19.70 -5.01
N ILE A 182 5.09 20.67 -4.14
CA ILE A 182 4.11 21.33 -3.26
C ILE A 182 3.09 22.15 -4.05
N ASN A 183 3.43 22.66 -5.23
CA ASN A 183 2.53 23.45 -6.06
C ASN A 183 1.81 22.63 -7.14
N SER A 184 2.25 21.40 -7.40
CA SER A 184 1.65 20.50 -8.39
C SER A 184 0.29 19.96 -7.93
N GLU A 185 -0.74 20.02 -8.78
CA GLU A 185 -2.06 19.43 -8.50
C GLU A 185 -2.04 17.89 -8.54
N ALA A 186 -1.05 17.28 -9.21
CA ALA A 186 -0.92 15.83 -9.31
C ALA A 186 -0.49 15.15 -8.00
N VAL A 187 0.04 15.93 -7.05
CA VAL A 187 0.51 15.44 -5.75
C VAL A 187 -0.65 15.28 -4.78
N SER A 188 -0.81 14.08 -4.20
CA SER A 188 -1.89 13.80 -3.26
C SER A 188 -1.78 14.68 -2.00
N PRO A 189 -2.91 15.05 -1.35
CA PRO A 189 -2.89 15.78 -0.08
C PRO A 189 -1.99 15.14 0.99
N TYR A 190 -2.01 13.80 1.07
CA TYR A 190 -1.13 13.01 1.92
C TYR A 190 0.36 13.28 1.65
N LEU A 191 0.79 13.20 0.39
CA LEU A 191 2.19 13.40 0.05
C LEU A 191 2.58 14.87 0.24
N ARG A 192 1.70 15.80 -0.14
CA ARG A 192 1.91 17.26 0.01
C ARG A 192 2.19 17.66 1.46
N GLU A 193 1.43 17.12 2.41
CA GLU A 193 1.63 17.37 3.85
C GLU A 193 3.06 17.00 4.29
N ARG A 194 3.57 15.86 3.83
CA ARG A 194 4.91 15.35 4.18
C ARG A 194 6.02 16.16 3.51
N ILE A 195 5.87 16.44 2.21
CA ILE A 195 6.82 17.27 1.47
C ILE A 195 6.90 18.66 2.09
N LEU A 196 5.76 19.25 2.48
CA LEU A 196 5.72 20.56 3.11
C LEU A 196 6.45 20.57 4.45
N ALA A 197 6.23 19.55 5.30
CA ALA A 197 6.94 19.41 6.57
C ALA A 197 8.47 19.29 6.36
N ILE A 198 8.91 18.52 5.37
CA ILE A 198 10.33 18.36 5.02
C ILE A 198 10.91 19.66 4.44
N SER A 199 10.15 20.37 3.61
CA SER A 199 10.55 21.63 2.97
C SER A 199 10.79 22.75 3.99
N ILE A 200 9.96 22.83 5.04
CA ILE A 200 10.13 23.77 6.14
C ILE A 200 11.48 23.55 6.84
N GLU A 201 11.79 22.31 7.21
CA GLU A 201 13.06 21.98 7.87
C GLU A 201 14.27 22.20 6.95
N ASN A 202 14.15 21.86 5.66
CA ASN A 202 15.20 22.11 4.68
C ASN A 202 15.46 23.61 4.46
N GLY A 203 14.41 24.44 4.52
CA GLY A 203 14.49 25.90 4.39
C GLY A 203 15.31 26.58 5.49
N VAL A 204 15.49 25.93 6.65
CA VAL A 204 16.35 26.40 7.75
C VAL A 204 17.84 26.08 7.48
N GLY A 205 18.16 25.42 6.36
CA GLY A 205 19.52 25.08 5.95
C GLY A 205 19.97 23.68 6.35
N LYS A 206 19.06 22.85 6.88
CA LYS A 206 19.34 21.45 7.24
C LYS A 206 19.52 20.59 5.99
N ASN A 207 20.34 19.54 6.11
CA ASN A 207 20.45 18.56 5.03
C ASN A 207 19.16 17.72 4.89
N LEU A 208 19.00 17.00 3.78
CA LEU A 208 17.76 16.25 3.51
C LEU A 208 17.45 15.20 4.59
N GLY A 209 18.46 14.44 5.04
CA GLY A 209 18.28 13.41 6.07
C GLY A 209 17.85 13.99 7.42
N GLU A 210 18.49 15.08 7.85
CA GLU A 210 18.08 15.82 9.05
C GLU A 210 16.67 16.41 8.92
N SER A 211 16.33 16.95 7.74
CA SER A 211 15.00 17.53 7.50
C SER A 211 13.90 16.48 7.56
N MET A 212 14.17 15.26 7.08
CA MET A 212 13.24 14.14 7.13
C MET A 212 13.11 13.55 8.54
N TYR A 213 14.16 13.60 9.35
CA TYR A 213 14.14 13.17 10.74
C TYR A 213 13.39 14.17 11.64
N ASP A 214 13.76 15.45 11.55
CA ASP A 214 13.24 16.49 12.44
C ASP A 214 11.77 16.83 12.19
N CYS A 215 11.26 16.61 10.97
CA CYS A 215 9.84 16.83 10.67
C CYS A 215 8.92 15.84 11.41
N GLY A 216 9.46 14.74 11.94
CA GLY A 216 8.73 13.81 12.81
C GLY A 216 7.59 13.02 12.16
N MET A 217 7.52 13.03 10.82
CA MET A 217 6.43 12.37 10.07
C MET A 217 6.69 10.88 9.80
N GLY A 218 7.89 10.36 10.09
CA GLY A 218 8.23 8.94 9.89
C GLY A 218 8.09 8.46 8.44
N PHE A 219 8.29 9.35 7.46
CA PHE A 219 8.07 9.12 6.03
C PHE A 219 9.39 9.12 5.25
N PRO A 220 9.66 8.14 4.35
CA PRO A 220 8.87 6.95 3.99
C PRO A 220 8.82 5.87 5.09
N ASP A 221 9.94 5.70 5.78
CA ASP A 221 10.14 4.75 6.85
C ASP A 221 11.23 5.30 7.78
N GLN A 222 11.13 5.02 9.07
CA GLN A 222 12.04 5.59 10.05
C GLN A 222 13.47 5.02 9.95
N GLU A 223 13.61 3.75 9.61
CA GLU A 223 14.91 3.10 9.40
C GLU A 223 15.65 3.74 8.21
N LEU A 224 14.92 4.00 7.13
CA LEU A 224 15.45 4.70 5.95
C LEU A 224 15.92 6.12 6.30
N ILE A 225 15.14 6.86 7.09
CA ILE A 225 15.48 8.23 7.49
C ILE A 225 16.77 8.24 8.31
N ASP A 226 16.94 7.30 9.23
CA ASP A 226 18.14 7.20 10.07
C ASP A 226 19.37 6.89 9.21
N ASP A 227 19.27 5.95 8.27
CA ASP A 227 20.34 5.67 7.31
C ASP A 227 20.68 6.92 6.47
N LEU A 228 19.67 7.58 5.92
CA LEU A 228 19.83 8.79 5.11
C LEU A 228 20.55 9.89 5.89
N ARG A 229 20.23 10.05 7.18
CA ARG A 229 20.88 11.03 8.06
C ARG A 229 22.36 10.74 8.26
N VAL A 230 22.73 9.47 8.42
CA VAL A 230 24.14 9.06 8.54
C VAL A 230 24.87 9.30 7.22
N TYR A 231 24.28 8.94 6.08
CA TYR A 231 24.89 9.12 4.77
C TYR A 231 24.96 10.59 4.33
N ALA A 232 24.05 11.46 4.78
CA ALA A 232 23.97 12.87 4.41
C ALA A 232 25.22 13.69 4.77
N VAL A 233 25.99 13.24 5.76
CA VAL A 233 27.23 13.89 6.20
C VAL A 233 28.40 13.58 5.25
N LEU A 234 28.28 12.57 4.38
CA LEU A 234 29.39 12.14 3.53
C LEU A 234 29.64 13.08 2.34
N PRO A 235 30.91 13.36 1.96
CA PRO A 235 31.26 14.30 0.88
C PRO A 235 30.71 13.94 -0.50
N SER A 236 30.30 12.67 -0.71
CA SER A 236 29.78 12.15 -1.99
C SER A 236 28.27 11.85 -1.94
N PHE A 237 27.56 12.32 -0.91
CA PHE A 237 26.15 12.04 -0.71
C PHE A 237 25.32 12.34 -1.96
N HIS A 238 25.47 13.52 -2.57
CA HIS A 238 24.72 13.90 -3.77
C HIS A 238 24.88 12.94 -4.98
N ARG A 239 26.06 12.30 -5.14
CA ARG A 239 26.29 11.30 -6.20
C ARG A 239 25.71 9.93 -5.82
N ARG A 240 25.85 9.55 -4.55
CA ARG A 240 25.37 8.26 -4.03
C ARG A 240 23.87 8.26 -3.73
N MET A 241 23.24 9.43 -3.65
CA MET A 241 21.81 9.57 -3.38
C MET A 241 20.95 8.78 -4.36
N HIS A 242 21.35 8.69 -5.62
CA HIS A 242 20.61 7.90 -6.60
C HIS A 242 20.79 6.39 -6.39
N GLU A 243 21.99 5.94 -6.02
CA GLU A 243 22.25 4.54 -5.66
C GLU A 243 21.46 4.16 -4.41
N LEU A 244 21.56 4.98 -3.36
CA LEU A 244 20.82 4.81 -2.10
C LEU A 244 19.30 4.83 -2.33
N ALA A 245 18.77 5.78 -3.10
CA ALA A 245 17.33 5.82 -3.39
C ALA A 245 16.86 4.62 -4.23
N THR A 246 17.72 4.07 -5.09
CA THR A 246 17.40 2.86 -5.87
C THR A 246 17.44 1.60 -5.01
N GLU A 247 18.42 1.50 -4.11
CA GLU A 247 18.55 0.42 -3.13
C GLU A 247 17.36 0.42 -2.17
N TRP A 248 17.05 1.55 -1.54
CA TRP A 248 15.90 1.67 -0.65
C TRP A 248 14.55 1.48 -1.35
N MET A 249 14.47 1.83 -2.64
CA MET A 249 13.29 1.51 -3.44
C MET A 249 13.12 -0.02 -3.58
N HIS A 250 14.22 -0.75 -3.79
CA HIS A 250 14.21 -2.20 -3.83
C HIS A 250 13.84 -2.79 -2.46
N ASP A 251 14.40 -2.25 -1.38
CA ASP A 251 14.14 -2.70 -0.02
C ASP A 251 12.69 -2.43 0.42
N GLY A 252 12.14 -1.28 0.01
CA GLY A 252 10.72 -0.95 0.23
C GLY A 252 9.79 -1.99 -0.41
N VAL A 253 10.11 -2.46 -1.61
CA VAL A 253 9.37 -3.55 -2.27
C VAL A 253 9.52 -4.86 -1.50
N GLU A 254 10.71 -5.16 -0.96
CA GLU A 254 10.95 -6.37 -0.18
C GLU A 254 10.21 -6.38 1.17
N LEU A 255 10.13 -5.23 1.84
CA LEU A 255 9.31 -5.04 3.04
C LEU A 255 7.83 -5.30 2.76
N VAL A 256 7.28 -4.77 1.65
CA VAL A 256 5.89 -5.06 1.25
C VAL A 256 5.70 -6.56 0.98
N LYS A 257 6.64 -7.22 0.30
CA LYS A 257 6.60 -8.68 0.08
C LYS A 257 6.64 -9.46 1.39
N ARG A 258 7.44 -9.03 2.37
CA ARG A 258 7.50 -9.65 3.71
C ARG A 258 6.17 -9.51 4.45
N GLN A 259 5.58 -8.31 4.45
CA GLN A 259 4.27 -8.07 5.07
C GLN A 259 3.17 -8.91 4.39
N SER A 260 3.18 -8.99 3.05
CA SER A 260 2.27 -9.86 2.30
C SER A 260 2.43 -11.32 2.70
N ARG A 261 3.66 -11.85 2.83
CA ARG A 261 3.90 -13.23 3.27
C ARG A 261 3.29 -13.53 4.64
N LEU A 262 3.36 -12.59 5.58
CA LEU A 262 2.72 -12.74 6.89
C LEU A 262 1.19 -12.77 6.76
N MET A 263 0.61 -11.89 5.95
CA MET A 263 -0.83 -11.92 5.65
C MET A 263 -1.26 -13.24 5.01
N ASN A 264 -0.44 -13.79 4.12
CA ASN A 264 -0.69 -15.08 3.47
C ASN A 264 -0.71 -16.23 4.46
N LEU A 265 0.29 -16.28 5.35
CA LEU A 265 0.36 -17.30 6.39
C LEU A 265 -0.84 -17.21 7.33
N MET A 266 -1.22 -16.00 7.74
CA MET A 266 -2.44 -15.78 8.54
C MET A 266 -3.70 -16.25 7.80
N GLY A 267 -3.82 -15.95 6.50
CA GLY A 267 -4.95 -16.39 5.67
C GLY A 267 -5.04 -17.91 5.54
N ILE A 268 -3.90 -18.59 5.31
CA ILE A 268 -3.84 -20.05 5.24
C ILE A 268 -4.22 -20.66 6.59
N VAL A 269 -3.64 -20.19 7.69
CA VAL A 269 -3.97 -20.66 9.04
C VAL A 269 -5.46 -20.47 9.35
N LEU A 270 -6.04 -19.33 8.96
CA LEU A 270 -7.47 -19.05 9.13
C LEU A 270 -8.34 -20.04 8.35
N ILE A 271 -8.01 -20.30 7.08
CA ILE A 271 -8.75 -21.28 6.25
C ILE A 271 -8.63 -22.68 6.83
N THR A 272 -7.43 -23.11 7.22
CA THR A 272 -7.21 -24.42 7.85
C THR A 272 -8.00 -24.55 9.15
N ALA A 273 -7.94 -23.54 10.02
CA ALA A 273 -8.72 -23.53 11.26
C ALA A 273 -10.23 -23.61 10.98
N LEU A 274 -10.72 -22.90 9.96
CA LEU A 274 -12.12 -22.93 9.58
C LEU A 274 -12.57 -24.32 9.09
N VAL A 275 -11.75 -24.96 8.25
CA VAL A 275 -11.99 -26.33 7.77
C VAL A 275 -11.93 -27.33 8.92
N SER A 276 -10.98 -27.19 9.86
CA SER A 276 -10.88 -28.04 11.04
C SER A 276 -12.11 -27.92 11.94
N ILE A 277 -12.57 -26.68 12.22
CA ILE A 277 -13.79 -26.47 13.02
C ILE A 277 -15.00 -27.07 12.31
N LEU A 278 -15.12 -26.92 10.98
CA LEU A 278 -16.17 -27.55 10.20
C LEU A 278 -16.12 -29.09 10.34
N ALA A 279 -14.95 -29.71 10.20
CA ALA A 279 -14.80 -31.16 10.34
C ALA A 279 -15.17 -31.64 11.75
N MET A 280 -14.74 -30.92 12.79
CA MET A 280 -15.11 -31.20 14.17
C MET A 280 -16.62 -31.05 14.41
N ALA A 281 -17.25 -30.03 13.82
CA ALA A 281 -18.69 -29.85 13.90
C ALA A 281 -19.42 -31.04 13.27
N ILE A 282 -19.02 -31.47 12.07
CA ILE A 282 -19.59 -32.65 11.39
C ILE A 282 -19.43 -33.90 12.25
N GLY A 283 -18.23 -34.17 12.78
CA GLY A 283 -17.97 -35.33 13.64
C GLY A 283 -18.79 -35.31 14.93
N SER A 284 -18.91 -34.15 15.57
CA SER A 284 -19.75 -34.00 16.77
C SER A 284 -21.23 -34.27 16.47
N LEU A 285 -21.74 -33.82 15.32
CA LEU A 285 -23.11 -34.07 14.89
C LEU A 285 -23.33 -35.56 14.58
N GLN A 286 -22.37 -36.23 13.94
CA GLN A 286 -22.44 -37.68 13.70
C GLN A 286 -22.49 -38.47 15.01
N SER A 287 -21.66 -38.12 16.00
CA SER A 287 -21.66 -38.76 17.32
C SER A 287 -22.96 -38.55 18.12
N GLN A 288 -23.66 -37.44 17.88
CA GLN A 288 -24.94 -37.14 18.52
C GLN A 288 -26.13 -37.77 17.79
N LEU A 289 -26.03 -37.97 16.48
CA LEU A 289 -27.05 -38.57 15.63
C LEU A 289 -27.00 -40.11 15.62
N LEU A 290 -25.83 -40.69 15.88
CA LEU A 290 -25.68 -42.12 16.15
C LEU A 290 -25.60 -42.30 17.68
N PRO A 291 -26.73 -42.36 18.41
CA PRO A 291 -26.66 -42.86 19.77
C PRO A 291 -26.06 -44.27 19.66
N THR A 292 -25.01 -44.51 20.43
CA THR A 292 -24.50 -45.86 20.70
C THR A 292 -25.69 -46.80 20.79
N GLY A 293 -25.80 -47.70 19.80
CA GLY A 293 -26.72 -48.81 19.85
C GLY A 293 -26.39 -49.59 21.11
N GLY A 294 -27.15 -49.35 22.17
CA GLY A 294 -27.27 -50.31 23.24
C GLY A 294 -28.05 -51.48 22.67
N TYR A 295 -27.36 -52.58 22.41
CA TYR A 295 -27.60 -53.89 23.01
C TYR A 295 -26.28 -54.66 22.99
#